data_AF-A0A7K3YY53-F1
#
_entry.id   AF-A0A7K3YY53-F1
#
_cell.length_a   1.000
_cell.length_b   1.000
_cell.length_c   1.000
_cell.angle_alpha   90.00
_cell.angle_beta   90.00
_cell.angle_gamma   90.00
#
_symmetry.space_group_name_H-M   'P 1'
#
loop_
_entity.id
_entity.type
_entity.pdbx_description
1 polymer ?
#
loop_
_entity_poly.entity_id
_entity_poly.type
_entity_poly.pdbx_seq_one_letter_code
_entity_poly.pdbx_strand_id
1 'polypeptide(L)'
;MKTDMPLSKPIRRFLSHTEDTLDTEVLLLRQPEADPGGTLVDVYTYDIDRNVIIFPAQYVGLLKDFVIAKHCTHLLLKGAATKKAKYKVCSYTPDSVYNGMRQIYIDALKDEAKKEKKLPVQKLIQMLFILFQHFNDDVNELPWNAIVNASVYHRMPKIRKTQLYHVMKESKNDMDEMMEQESIVPRRYFVLNKAMFYARDMYLAKTLPADELIPVINIPQMKKFNHLEVKEMLTTRWTHTAWYQSKVFGDNMLSIIDKPLGPVKWNDPPTIDYYYDLYKVGCLVTDNLLSYMTMREWYIWEEPKHLLNAHENKEIYEKEALKKIFGDLIADSWEEKQ
;
A
#
# COMPACT_ATOMS: atom_id res chain seq x y z
N MET A 1 25.33 4.68 13.78
CA MET A 1 25.16 4.61 15.25
C MET A 1 23.94 3.75 15.56
N LYS A 2 24.11 2.59 16.22
CA LYS A 2 22.98 1.91 16.89
C LYS A 2 22.53 2.84 18.01
N THR A 3 21.40 3.52 17.84
CA THR A 3 20.85 4.30 18.95
C THR A 3 20.40 3.33 20.02
N ASP A 4 20.82 3.57 21.25
CA ASP A 4 20.51 2.80 22.46
C ASP A 4 19.01 2.93 22.78
N MET A 5 18.19 2.27 21.96
CA MET A 5 16.74 2.43 21.95
C MET A 5 16.11 1.30 22.75
N PRO A 6 15.25 1.61 23.73
CA PRO A 6 14.60 0.57 24.51
C PRO A 6 13.56 -0.15 23.66
N LEU A 7 13.93 -1.33 23.17
CA LEU A 7 13.06 -2.26 22.45
C LEU A 7 12.49 -3.31 23.42
N SER A 8 11.21 -3.64 23.27
CA SER A 8 10.65 -4.75 24.04
C SER A 8 11.35 -6.06 23.69
N LYS A 9 11.38 -7.01 24.64
CA LYS A 9 12.01 -8.32 24.44
C LYS A 9 11.49 -9.08 23.21
N PRO A 10 10.18 -9.10 22.90
CA PRO A 10 9.68 -9.70 21.67
C PRO A 10 10.24 -9.07 20.40
N ILE A 11 10.32 -7.73 20.34
CA ILE A 11 10.84 -7.04 19.15
C ILE A 11 12.33 -7.26 18.98
N ARG A 12 13.11 -7.24 20.07
CA ARG A 12 14.55 -7.60 19.98
C ARG A 12 14.75 -9.00 19.41
N ARG A 13 13.97 -9.98 19.88
CA ARG A 13 14.04 -11.35 19.35
C ARG A 13 13.63 -11.42 17.88
N PHE A 14 12.61 -10.68 17.48
CA PHE A 14 12.16 -10.67 16.09
C PHE A 14 13.15 -9.98 15.16
N LEU A 15 13.77 -8.89 15.61
CA LEU A 15 14.84 -8.20 14.90
C LEU A 15 16.05 -9.13 14.73
N SER A 16 16.54 -9.75 15.82
CA SER A 16 17.64 -10.72 15.74
C SER A 16 17.29 -11.91 14.84
N HIS A 17 16.08 -12.46 14.97
CA HIS A 17 15.61 -13.52 14.05
C HIS A 17 15.65 -13.07 12.59
N THR A 18 15.28 -11.83 12.30
CA THR A 18 15.30 -11.26 10.94
C THR A 18 16.73 -11.13 10.43
N GLU A 19 17.63 -10.58 11.25
CA GLU A 19 19.06 -10.44 10.96
C GLU A 19 19.71 -11.81 10.72
N ASP A 20 19.49 -12.77 11.62
CA ASP A 20 20.05 -14.13 11.52
C ASP A 20 19.50 -14.90 10.30
N THR A 21 18.20 -14.82 10.06
CA THR A 21 17.53 -15.54 8.95
C THR A 21 17.99 -15.00 7.60
N LEU A 22 18.16 -13.69 7.49
CA LEU A 22 18.55 -13.03 6.24
C LEU A 22 20.06 -12.87 6.09
N ASP A 23 20.85 -13.12 7.14
CA ASP A 23 22.29 -12.84 7.18
C ASP A 23 22.58 -11.36 6.85
N THR A 24 21.94 -10.46 7.61
CA THR A 24 22.01 -9.01 7.40
C THR A 24 22.01 -8.25 8.72
N GLU A 25 22.40 -6.97 8.69
CA GLU A 25 22.14 -6.01 9.77
C GLU A 25 20.93 -5.12 9.43
N VAL A 26 20.14 -4.76 10.45
CA VAL A 26 19.05 -3.79 10.33
C VAL A 26 19.35 -2.57 11.22
N LEU A 27 19.44 -1.41 10.59
CA LEU A 27 19.60 -0.14 11.27
C LEU A 27 18.23 0.47 11.57
N LEU A 28 18.06 0.95 12.81
CA LEU A 28 16.86 1.65 13.24
C LEU A 28 17.12 3.15 13.32
N LEU A 29 16.38 3.93 12.55
CA LEU A 29 16.53 5.37 12.46
C LEU A 29 15.24 6.09 12.90
N ARG A 30 15.38 7.02 13.84
CA ARG A 30 14.29 7.89 14.30
C ARG A 30 14.41 9.23 13.61
N GLN A 31 13.37 9.65 12.89
CA GLN A 31 13.32 10.96 12.23
C GLN A 31 11.98 11.66 12.50
N PRO A 32 11.96 12.98 12.74
CA PRO A 32 10.70 13.73 12.93
C PRO A 32 9.77 13.66 11.73
N GLU A 33 10.33 13.77 10.51
CA GLU A 33 9.60 13.83 9.24
C GLU A 33 9.28 12.45 8.63
N ALA A 34 9.46 11.37 9.39
CA ALA A 34 9.18 10.03 8.88
C ALA A 34 7.68 9.78 8.73
N ASP A 35 7.31 8.95 7.76
CA ASP A 35 5.92 8.55 7.55
C ASP A 35 5.29 7.93 8.80
N PRO A 36 4.00 8.18 9.08
CA PRO A 36 3.30 7.56 10.21
C PRO A 36 3.31 6.02 10.16
N GLY A 37 3.44 5.42 8.97
CA GLY A 37 3.61 3.96 8.77
C GLY A 37 5.04 3.46 8.96
N GLY A 38 6.01 4.38 9.08
CA GLY A 38 7.44 4.11 8.92
C GLY A 38 7.81 3.73 7.49
N THR A 39 9.10 3.79 7.19
CA THR A 39 9.65 3.48 5.87
C THR A 39 10.71 2.40 6.01
N LEU A 40 10.67 1.39 5.14
CA LEU A 40 11.74 0.41 4.97
C LEU A 40 12.56 0.77 3.74
N VAL A 41 13.84 1.07 3.96
CA VAL A 41 14.82 1.20 2.87
C VAL A 41 15.70 -0.03 2.94
N ASP A 42 15.51 -0.98 2.03
CA ASP A 42 16.18 -2.28 2.04
C ASP A 42 17.11 -2.51 0.84
N VAL A 43 18.11 -3.36 1.08
CA VAL A 43 19.14 -3.74 0.09
C VAL A 43 18.58 -4.53 -1.09
N TYR A 44 17.37 -5.09 -0.96
CA TYR A 44 16.75 -5.88 -2.03
C TYR A 44 16.05 -4.99 -3.04
N THR A 45 15.54 -3.85 -2.59
CA THR A 45 14.76 -2.91 -3.40
C THR A 45 15.63 -1.76 -3.91
N TYR A 46 16.55 -1.29 -3.07
CA TYR A 46 17.40 -0.12 -3.33
C TYR A 46 18.86 -0.53 -3.42
N ASP A 47 19.63 0.18 -4.24
CA ASP A 47 21.09 -0.02 -4.38
C ASP A 47 21.83 0.61 -3.18
N ILE A 48 21.69 -0.03 -2.01
CA ILE A 48 22.26 0.41 -0.74
C ILE A 48 22.92 -0.75 0.02
N ASP A 49 23.82 -0.41 0.95
CA ASP A 49 24.63 -1.41 1.65
C ASP A 49 23.95 -2.04 2.88
N ARG A 50 22.90 -1.42 3.43
CA ARG A 50 22.29 -1.85 4.70
C ARG A 50 20.79 -1.63 4.73
N ASN A 51 20.08 -2.49 5.43
CA ASN A 51 18.66 -2.34 5.66
C ASN A 51 18.41 -1.27 6.74
N VAL A 52 17.53 -0.33 6.47
CA VAL A 52 17.18 0.77 7.38
C VAL A 52 15.66 0.83 7.58
N ILE A 53 15.23 0.77 8.85
CA ILE A 53 13.84 1.04 9.23
C ILE A 53 13.79 2.44 9.83
N ILE A 54 13.08 3.33 9.14
CA ILE A 54 12.89 4.73 9.53
C ILE A 54 11.50 4.87 10.15
N PHE A 55 11.38 5.55 11.29
CA PHE A 55 10.09 5.79 11.92
C PHE A 55 10.02 7.11 12.69
N PRO A 56 8.80 7.62 12.95
CA PRO A 56 8.62 8.94 13.55
C PRO A 56 9.27 9.05 14.93
N ALA A 57 9.94 10.16 15.21
CA ALA A 57 10.61 10.39 16.49
C ALA A 57 9.63 10.34 17.69
N GLN A 58 8.37 10.73 17.48
CA GLN A 58 7.30 10.70 18.46
C GLN A 58 6.76 9.28 18.74
N TYR A 59 7.13 8.27 17.95
CA TYR A 59 6.71 6.89 18.21
C TYR A 59 7.55 6.30 19.34
N VAL A 60 6.93 6.17 20.50
CA VAL A 60 7.51 5.60 21.72
C VAL A 60 6.79 4.32 22.15
N GLY A 61 7.37 3.57 23.08
CA GLY A 61 6.72 2.39 23.66
C GLY A 61 6.40 1.31 22.61
N LEU A 62 5.14 0.86 22.57
CA LEU A 62 4.71 -0.20 21.65
C LEU A 62 4.45 0.28 20.21
N LEU A 63 4.32 1.59 19.98
CA LEU A 63 4.05 2.13 18.63
C LEU A 63 5.26 1.93 17.71
N LYS A 64 6.46 2.29 18.17
CA LYS A 64 7.71 2.01 17.43
C LYS A 64 7.93 0.51 17.25
N ASP A 65 7.62 -0.28 18.29
CA ASP A 65 7.77 -1.73 18.29
C ASP A 65 6.89 -2.37 17.21
N PHE A 66 5.67 -1.86 17.02
CA PHE A 66 4.80 -2.28 15.92
C PHE A 66 5.35 -1.90 14.54
N VAL A 67 5.82 -0.67 14.35
CA VAL A 67 6.42 -0.24 13.07
C VAL A 67 7.65 -1.08 12.72
N ILE A 68 8.50 -1.38 13.71
CA ILE A 68 9.66 -2.27 13.52
C ILE A 68 9.21 -3.68 13.14
N ALA A 69 8.19 -4.24 13.80
CA ALA A 69 7.65 -5.56 13.47
C ALA A 69 7.06 -5.62 12.06
N LYS A 70 6.30 -4.59 11.65
CA LYS A 70 5.75 -4.43 10.30
C LYS A 70 6.88 -4.52 9.26
N HIS A 71 7.91 -3.70 9.41
CA HIS A 71 9.00 -3.60 8.44
C HIS A 71 9.97 -4.78 8.48
N CYS A 72 10.21 -5.40 9.63
CA CYS A 72 10.95 -6.67 9.70
C CYS A 72 10.21 -7.78 8.94
N THR A 73 8.87 -7.82 9.02
CA THR A 73 8.09 -8.80 8.25
C THR A 73 8.17 -8.52 6.75
N HIS A 74 8.06 -7.27 6.30
CA HIS A 74 8.32 -6.90 4.90
C HIS A 74 9.72 -7.35 4.45
N LEU A 75 10.74 -7.06 5.25
CA LEU A 75 12.12 -7.41 4.93
C LEU A 75 12.31 -8.94 4.81
N LEU A 76 11.66 -9.72 5.69
CA LEU A 76 11.65 -11.18 5.61
C LEU A 76 10.99 -11.71 4.33
N LEU A 77 9.88 -11.12 3.90
CA LEU A 77 9.23 -11.48 2.63
C LEU A 77 10.16 -11.21 1.44
N LYS A 78 10.72 -9.99 1.36
CA LYS A 78 11.65 -9.58 0.29
C LYS A 78 12.91 -10.44 0.29
N GLY A 79 13.55 -10.59 1.44
CA GLY A 79 14.78 -11.37 1.57
C GLY A 79 14.58 -12.87 1.33
N ALA A 80 13.46 -13.44 1.74
CA ALA A 80 13.14 -14.83 1.41
C ALA A 80 12.92 -15.01 -0.10
N ALA A 81 12.25 -14.07 -0.76
CA ALA A 81 12.10 -14.07 -2.21
C ALA A 81 13.45 -13.98 -2.94
N THR A 82 14.37 -13.13 -2.46
CA THR A 82 15.73 -13.03 -3.01
C THR A 82 16.57 -14.30 -2.77
N LYS A 83 16.45 -14.94 -1.60
CA LYS A 83 17.22 -16.16 -1.29
C LYS A 83 16.71 -17.40 -2.04
N LYS A 84 15.40 -17.49 -2.30
CA LYS A 84 14.78 -18.68 -2.93
C LYS A 84 14.57 -18.54 -4.43
N ALA A 85 14.42 -17.32 -4.91
CA ALA A 85 14.15 -17.02 -6.30
C ALA A 85 14.71 -15.63 -6.65
N LYS A 86 14.14 -14.97 -7.65
CA LYS A 86 14.43 -13.58 -7.99
C LYS A 86 13.31 -12.72 -7.41
N TYR A 87 13.62 -11.88 -6.43
CA TYR A 87 12.66 -10.92 -5.89
C TYR A 87 12.20 -9.98 -7.01
N LYS A 88 10.89 -9.83 -7.14
CA LYS A 88 10.24 -9.00 -8.14
C LYS A 88 9.26 -8.02 -7.49
N VAL A 89 9.09 -6.87 -8.14
CA VAL A 89 8.17 -5.79 -7.81
C VAL A 89 7.27 -5.48 -9.00
N CYS A 90 6.11 -4.85 -8.76
CA CYS A 90 5.25 -4.39 -9.85
C CYS A 90 5.83 -3.09 -10.44
N SER A 91 6.42 -3.21 -11.61
CA SER A 91 6.99 -2.10 -12.38
C SER A 91 6.17 -1.81 -13.64
N TYR A 92 6.65 -0.90 -14.48
CA TYR A 92 5.99 -0.47 -15.71
C TYR A 92 7.00 -0.09 -16.79
N THR A 93 6.57 -0.20 -18.03
CA THR A 93 7.33 0.16 -19.24
C THR A 93 6.68 1.37 -19.94
N PRO A 94 7.32 1.99 -20.95
CA PRO A 94 6.68 3.03 -21.75
C PRO A 94 5.33 2.59 -22.35
N ASP A 95 5.23 1.34 -22.82
CA ASP A 95 3.99 0.81 -23.38
C ASP A 95 2.93 0.59 -22.30
N SER A 96 3.34 0.16 -21.11
CA SER A 96 2.43 0.06 -19.97
C SER A 96 1.84 1.42 -19.56
N VAL A 97 2.68 2.47 -19.53
CA VAL A 97 2.26 3.85 -19.26
C VAL A 97 1.29 4.33 -20.33
N TYR A 98 1.59 4.12 -21.61
CA TYR A 98 0.69 4.45 -22.71
C TYR A 98 -0.67 3.75 -22.57
N ASN A 99 -0.69 2.44 -22.34
CA ASN A 99 -1.92 1.66 -22.20
C ASN A 99 -2.75 2.15 -21.01
N GLY A 100 -2.10 2.38 -19.87
CA GLY A 100 -2.75 2.90 -18.67
C GLY A 100 -3.34 4.29 -18.87
N MET A 101 -2.51 5.25 -19.31
CA MET A 101 -2.96 6.63 -19.55
C MET A 101 -4.06 6.72 -20.61
N ARG A 102 -3.98 5.92 -21.68
CA ARG A 102 -5.02 5.87 -22.71
C ARG A 102 -6.35 5.36 -22.15
N GLN A 103 -6.32 4.32 -21.32
CA GLN A 103 -7.52 3.79 -20.68
C GLN A 103 -8.11 4.79 -19.68
N ILE A 104 -7.26 5.46 -18.88
CA ILE A 104 -7.68 6.53 -17.97
C ILE A 104 -8.35 7.65 -18.74
N TYR A 105 -7.75 8.10 -19.84
CA TYR A 105 -8.29 9.15 -20.68
C TYR A 105 -9.67 8.80 -21.26
N ILE A 106 -9.82 7.61 -21.85
CA ILE A 106 -11.10 7.15 -22.41
C ILE A 106 -12.19 7.11 -21.33
N ASP A 107 -11.88 6.60 -20.14
CA ASP A 107 -12.85 6.51 -19.05
C ASP A 107 -13.16 7.89 -18.45
N ALA A 108 -12.19 8.80 -18.40
CA ALA A 108 -12.41 10.18 -18.01
C ALA A 108 -13.32 10.92 -18.99
N LEU A 109 -13.15 10.75 -20.31
CA LEU A 109 -14.05 11.35 -21.30
C LEU A 109 -15.51 10.88 -21.14
N LYS A 110 -15.73 9.60 -20.82
CA LYS A 110 -17.08 9.06 -20.57
C LYS A 110 -17.71 9.68 -19.32
N ASP A 111 -16.91 10.00 -18.31
CA ASP A 111 -17.36 10.61 -17.07
C ASP A 111 -17.62 12.11 -17.26
N GLU A 112 -16.71 12.83 -17.92
CA GLU A 112 -16.83 14.26 -18.26
C GLU A 112 -18.04 14.54 -19.17
N ALA A 113 -18.40 13.62 -20.06
CA ALA A 113 -19.61 13.74 -20.88
C ALA A 113 -20.90 13.84 -20.05
N LYS A 114 -20.87 13.39 -18.79
CA LYS A 114 -22.01 13.40 -17.86
C LYS A 114 -21.96 14.53 -16.83
N LYS A 115 -20.88 15.31 -16.77
CA LYS A 115 -20.71 16.39 -15.79
C LYS A 115 -21.19 17.73 -16.36
N GLU A 116 -21.91 18.50 -15.53
CA GLU A 116 -22.30 19.88 -15.87
C GLU A 116 -21.10 20.83 -15.90
N LYS A 117 -20.15 20.65 -14.97
CA LYS A 117 -18.88 21.39 -14.92
C LYS A 117 -17.75 20.48 -15.36
N LYS A 118 -17.23 20.75 -16.55
CA LYS A 118 -16.12 19.99 -17.12
C LYS A 118 -14.78 20.38 -16.49
N LEU A 119 -13.91 19.41 -16.29
CA LEU A 119 -12.53 19.64 -15.90
C LEU A 119 -11.78 20.37 -17.04
N PRO A 120 -10.94 21.37 -16.71
CA PRO A 120 -10.03 21.96 -17.69
C PRO A 120 -9.15 20.89 -18.35
N VAL A 121 -8.98 20.96 -19.68
CA VAL A 121 -8.24 19.96 -20.47
C VAL A 121 -6.81 19.75 -19.92
N GLN A 122 -6.11 20.82 -19.53
CA GLN A 122 -4.77 20.72 -18.96
C GLN A 122 -4.74 19.92 -17.65
N LYS A 123 -5.73 20.12 -16.76
CA LYS A 123 -5.86 19.34 -15.52
C LYS A 123 -6.18 17.87 -15.80
N LEU A 124 -7.03 17.61 -16.80
CA LEU A 124 -7.35 16.26 -17.24
C LEU A 124 -6.09 15.54 -17.73
N ILE A 125 -5.25 16.20 -18.54
CA ILE A 125 -4.01 15.64 -19.07
C ILE A 125 -3.02 15.32 -17.93
N GLN A 126 -2.76 16.26 -17.04
CA GLN A 126 -1.85 16.07 -15.89
C GLN A 126 -2.29 14.92 -14.99
N MET A 127 -3.60 14.77 -14.79
CA MET A 127 -4.15 13.72 -13.94
C MET A 127 -3.92 12.30 -14.49
N LEU A 128 -3.76 12.13 -15.81
CA LEU A 128 -3.63 10.79 -16.41
C LEU A 128 -2.44 10.02 -15.85
N PHE A 129 -1.27 10.66 -15.83
CA PHE A 129 -0.05 10.03 -15.34
C PHE A 129 -0.02 9.92 -13.82
N ILE A 130 -0.52 10.95 -13.13
CA ILE A 130 -0.66 10.95 -11.66
C ILE A 130 -1.50 9.74 -11.21
N LEU A 131 -2.66 9.51 -11.80
CA LEU A 131 -3.50 8.35 -11.47
C LEU A 131 -2.82 7.02 -11.78
N PHE A 132 -2.11 6.93 -12.91
CA PHE A 132 -1.33 5.73 -13.23
C PHE A 132 -0.28 5.44 -12.15
N GLN A 133 0.50 6.45 -11.73
CA GLN A 133 1.51 6.28 -10.67
C GLN A 133 0.88 5.91 -9.33
N HIS A 134 -0.20 6.59 -8.91
CA HIS A 134 -0.90 6.25 -7.66
C HIS A 134 -1.35 4.79 -7.60
N PHE A 135 -1.92 4.26 -8.69
CA PHE A 135 -2.27 2.84 -8.72
C PHE A 135 -1.03 1.93 -8.68
N ASN A 136 0.13 2.35 -9.23
CA ASN A 136 1.36 1.57 -9.12
C ASN A 136 1.86 1.51 -7.67
N ASP A 137 1.82 2.63 -6.96
CA ASP A 137 2.20 2.71 -5.56
C ASP A 137 1.27 1.85 -4.70
N ASP A 138 -0.05 2.01 -4.86
CA ASP A 138 -1.07 1.28 -4.10
C ASP A 138 -0.97 -0.24 -4.27
N VAL A 139 -0.73 -0.74 -5.49
CA VAL A 139 -0.64 -2.20 -5.73
C VAL A 139 0.69 -2.79 -5.24
N ASN A 140 1.73 -1.96 -5.10
CA ASN A 140 2.99 -2.34 -4.47
C ASN A 140 2.94 -2.26 -2.93
N GLU A 141 1.87 -1.72 -2.34
CA GLU A 141 1.75 -1.58 -0.88
C GLU A 141 0.56 -2.33 -0.27
N LEU A 142 -0.66 -2.09 -0.75
CA LEU A 142 -1.91 -2.54 -0.11
C LEU A 142 -2.03 -4.06 0.06
N PRO A 143 -1.71 -4.90 -0.96
CA PRO A 143 -1.77 -6.35 -0.81
C PRO A 143 -0.81 -6.85 0.28
N TRP A 144 0.37 -6.24 0.37
CA TRP A 144 1.40 -6.59 1.34
C TRP A 144 1.04 -6.11 2.74
N ASN A 145 0.41 -4.94 2.86
CA ASN A 145 -0.09 -4.42 4.13
C ASN A 145 -1.05 -5.41 4.81
N ALA A 146 -1.93 -6.07 4.06
CA ALA A 146 -2.82 -7.10 4.60
C ALA A 146 -2.05 -8.31 5.16
N ILE A 147 -1.08 -8.82 4.40
CA ILE A 147 -0.25 -9.99 4.77
C ILE A 147 0.61 -9.68 6.00
N VAL A 148 1.28 -8.54 5.99
CA VAL A 148 2.20 -8.13 7.05
C VAL A 148 1.46 -7.90 8.35
N ASN A 149 0.32 -7.20 8.30
CA ASN A 149 -0.50 -7.01 9.49
C ASN A 149 -1.04 -8.33 10.04
N ALA A 150 -1.55 -9.23 9.19
CA ALA A 150 -1.99 -10.56 9.64
C ALA A 150 -0.85 -11.34 10.31
N SER A 151 0.33 -11.36 9.68
CA SER A 151 1.52 -12.03 10.23
C SER A 151 1.93 -11.48 11.60
N VAL A 152 2.00 -10.15 11.73
CA VAL A 152 2.33 -9.48 12.99
C VAL A 152 1.29 -9.79 14.07
N TYR A 153 0.01 -9.76 13.72
CA TYR A 153 -1.08 -10.04 14.66
C TYR A 153 -0.99 -11.45 15.26
N HIS A 154 -0.81 -12.45 14.40
CA HIS A 154 -0.73 -13.85 14.84
C HIS A 154 0.52 -14.11 15.67
N ARG A 155 1.67 -13.52 15.29
CA ARG A 155 2.96 -13.80 15.94
C ARG A 155 3.25 -12.94 17.16
N MET A 156 2.64 -11.76 17.29
CA MET A 156 2.99 -10.80 18.33
C MET A 156 1.78 -10.31 19.16
N PRO A 157 1.27 -11.14 20.08
CA PRO A 157 0.11 -10.79 20.90
C PRO A 157 0.24 -9.46 21.66
N LYS A 158 1.45 -9.13 22.13
CA LYS A 158 1.70 -7.95 22.98
C LYS A 158 1.53 -6.61 22.27
N ILE A 159 1.56 -6.57 20.94
CA ILE A 159 1.43 -5.33 20.16
C ILE A 159 0.11 -5.23 19.40
N ARG A 160 -0.78 -6.23 19.50
CA ARG A 160 -2.08 -6.24 18.80
C ARG A 160 -2.91 -4.99 19.03
N LYS A 161 -2.95 -4.50 20.27
CA LYS A 161 -3.72 -3.29 20.60
C LYS A 161 -3.16 -2.06 19.90
N THR A 162 -1.83 -1.98 19.80
CA THR A 162 -1.12 -0.89 19.15
C THR A 162 -1.20 -0.98 17.63
N GLN A 163 -1.14 -2.18 17.08
CA GLN A 163 -1.40 -2.46 15.67
C GLN A 163 -2.79 -1.96 15.27
N LEU A 164 -3.82 -2.32 16.02
CA LEU A 164 -5.18 -1.88 15.74
C LEU A 164 -5.33 -0.36 15.81
N TYR A 165 -4.73 0.28 16.82
CA TYR A 165 -4.65 1.75 16.88
C TYR A 165 -4.03 2.34 15.61
N HIS A 166 -2.91 1.76 15.14
CA HIS A 166 -2.17 2.26 14.00
C HIS A 166 -2.94 2.10 12.70
N VAL A 167 -3.46 0.90 12.42
CA VAL A 167 -4.34 0.61 11.26
C VAL A 167 -5.52 1.58 11.25
N MET A 168 -6.18 1.78 12.39
CA MET A 168 -7.32 2.70 12.47
C MET A 168 -6.96 4.17 12.21
N LYS A 169 -5.72 4.57 12.46
CA LYS A 169 -5.23 5.92 12.16
C LYS A 169 -4.88 6.03 10.67
N GLU A 170 -4.19 5.03 10.12
CA GLU A 170 -3.83 4.92 8.69
C GLU A 170 -5.10 4.97 7.81
N SER A 171 -6.06 4.08 8.06
CA SER A 171 -7.33 4.04 7.33
C SER A 171 -8.11 5.37 7.38
N LYS A 172 -7.96 6.18 8.43
CA LYS A 172 -8.60 7.50 8.50
C LYS A 172 -7.90 8.50 7.57
N ASN A 173 -6.57 8.49 7.57
CA ASN A 173 -5.78 9.37 6.70
C ASN A 173 -6.06 9.04 5.23
N ASP A 174 -6.06 7.76 4.87
CA ASP A 174 -6.39 7.30 3.52
C ASP A 174 -7.76 7.85 3.08
N MET A 175 -8.76 7.74 3.95
CA MET A 175 -10.11 8.27 3.68
C MET A 175 -10.15 9.78 3.51
N ASP A 176 -9.47 10.53 4.38
CA ASP A 176 -9.43 11.99 4.33
C ASP A 176 -8.77 12.46 3.03
N GLU A 177 -7.62 11.87 2.67
CA GLU A 177 -6.88 12.18 1.43
C GLU A 177 -7.72 11.89 0.18
N MET A 178 -8.41 10.76 0.15
CA MET A 178 -9.28 10.40 -0.98
C MET A 178 -10.46 11.36 -1.15
N MET A 179 -11.06 11.85 -0.06
CA MET A 179 -12.22 12.75 -0.13
C MET A 179 -11.88 14.10 -0.75
N GLU A 180 -10.65 14.56 -0.62
CA GLU A 180 -10.17 15.79 -1.27
C GLU A 180 -10.13 15.65 -2.81
N GLN A 181 -10.04 14.42 -3.30
CA GLN A 181 -9.84 14.11 -4.72
C GLN A 181 -11.13 13.71 -5.48
N GLU A 182 -12.26 13.51 -4.78
CA GLU A 182 -13.52 12.98 -5.37
C GLU A 182 -14.03 13.80 -6.58
N SER A 183 -13.86 15.11 -6.55
CA SER A 183 -14.36 16.00 -7.61
C SER A 183 -13.49 15.98 -8.88
N ILE A 184 -12.25 15.50 -8.77
CA ILE A 184 -11.23 15.58 -9.82
C ILE A 184 -11.06 14.22 -10.49
N VAL A 185 -10.96 13.15 -9.70
CA VAL A 185 -10.68 11.80 -10.19
C VAL A 185 -11.89 11.22 -10.93
N PRO A 186 -11.74 10.55 -12.09
CA PRO A 186 -12.85 9.93 -12.77
C PRO A 186 -13.50 8.86 -11.88
N ARG A 187 -14.82 8.82 -11.88
CA ARG A 187 -15.61 8.00 -10.93
C ARG A 187 -15.14 6.55 -10.82
N ARG A 188 -14.77 5.92 -11.93
CA ARG A 188 -14.26 4.54 -11.94
C ARG A 188 -13.04 4.38 -11.03
N TYR A 189 -12.03 5.24 -11.21
CA TYR A 189 -10.76 5.15 -10.50
C TYR A 189 -10.92 5.51 -9.03
N PHE A 190 -11.75 6.52 -8.75
CA PHE A 190 -12.15 6.84 -7.38
C PHE A 190 -12.80 5.63 -6.67
N VAL A 191 -13.75 4.96 -7.34
CA VAL A 191 -14.44 3.78 -6.79
C VAL A 191 -13.48 2.60 -6.58
N LEU A 192 -12.60 2.31 -7.56
CA LEU A 192 -11.65 1.21 -7.48
C LEU A 192 -10.60 1.41 -6.38
N ASN A 193 -10.01 2.60 -6.31
CA ASN A 193 -9.05 2.96 -5.27
C ASN A 193 -9.69 2.76 -3.89
N LYS A 194 -10.91 3.31 -3.70
CA LYS A 194 -11.63 3.23 -2.42
C LYS A 194 -11.97 1.80 -2.03
N ALA A 195 -12.30 0.98 -3.03
CA ALA A 195 -12.60 -0.43 -2.85
C ALA A 195 -11.37 -1.23 -2.39
N MET A 196 -10.15 -0.88 -2.82
CA MET A 196 -8.92 -1.54 -2.35
C MET A 196 -8.65 -1.26 -0.87
N PHE A 197 -8.70 0.00 -0.46
CA PHE A 197 -8.54 0.38 0.95
C PHE A 197 -9.64 -0.22 1.83
N TYR A 198 -10.89 -0.22 1.37
CA TYR A 198 -12.00 -0.89 2.04
C TYR A 198 -11.74 -2.40 2.21
N ALA A 199 -11.29 -3.07 1.15
CA ALA A 199 -11.01 -4.51 1.18
C ALA A 199 -9.89 -4.86 2.16
N ARG A 200 -8.79 -4.07 2.17
CA ARG A 200 -7.72 -4.16 3.17
C ARG A 200 -8.30 -4.04 4.57
N ASP A 201 -9.04 -2.98 4.85
CA ASP A 201 -9.61 -2.71 6.17
C ASP A 201 -10.56 -3.81 6.63
N MET A 202 -11.45 -4.29 5.76
CA MET A 202 -12.39 -5.37 6.10
C MET A 202 -11.69 -6.71 6.30
N TYR A 203 -10.64 -6.99 5.54
CA TYR A 203 -9.81 -8.16 5.77
C TYR A 203 -9.15 -8.08 7.16
N LEU A 204 -8.50 -6.95 7.47
CA LEU A 204 -7.90 -6.72 8.78
C LEU A 204 -8.94 -6.77 9.91
N ALA A 205 -10.13 -6.23 9.71
CA ALA A 205 -11.22 -6.32 10.69
C ALA A 205 -11.61 -7.77 11.01
N LYS A 206 -11.61 -8.66 10.00
CA LYS A 206 -11.86 -10.10 10.18
C LYS A 206 -10.69 -10.79 10.88
N THR A 207 -9.46 -10.44 10.52
CA THR A 207 -8.25 -11.10 11.01
C THR A 207 -7.81 -10.65 12.40
N LEU A 208 -8.16 -9.43 12.82
CA LEU A 208 -7.75 -8.83 14.08
C LEU A 208 -8.94 -8.81 15.09
N PRO A 209 -9.39 -9.96 15.66
CA PRO A 209 -10.55 -9.97 16.55
C PRO A 209 -10.38 -9.04 17.75
N ALA A 210 -11.50 -8.41 18.12
CA ALA A 210 -11.58 -7.14 18.83
C ALA A 210 -12.17 -7.24 20.24
N ASP A 211 -12.13 -8.41 20.88
CA ASP A 211 -12.86 -8.63 22.12
C ASP A 211 -12.29 -7.85 23.32
N GLU A 212 -11.11 -7.23 23.20
CA GLU A 212 -10.44 -6.52 24.31
C GLU A 212 -9.89 -5.12 23.98
N LEU A 213 -10.38 -4.49 22.91
CA LEU A 213 -9.95 -3.14 22.56
C LEU A 213 -11.01 -2.10 22.84
N ILE A 214 -10.64 -1.15 23.70
CA ILE A 214 -11.33 0.12 23.90
C ILE A 214 -10.41 1.21 23.34
N PRO A 215 -10.32 1.41 22.00
CA PRO A 215 -9.47 2.45 21.37
C PRO A 215 -9.81 3.87 21.85
N VAL A 216 -11.04 3.99 22.35
CA VAL A 216 -11.78 5.13 22.90
C VAL A 216 -11.04 5.88 24.01
N ILE A 217 -10.25 5.16 24.82
CA ILE A 217 -9.54 5.75 25.97
C ILE A 217 -8.37 6.62 25.50
N ASN A 218 -7.72 6.27 24.39
CA ASN A 218 -6.45 6.88 23.96
C ASN A 218 -6.54 7.68 22.64
N ILE A 219 -7.63 7.57 21.88
CA ILE A 219 -7.87 8.41 20.69
C ILE A 219 -9.17 9.21 20.91
N PRO A 220 -9.11 10.53 21.17
CA PRO A 220 -10.30 11.35 21.36
C PRO A 220 -11.33 11.24 20.22
N GLN A 221 -10.86 11.08 18.97
CA GLN A 221 -11.71 10.89 17.79
C GLN A 221 -12.45 9.54 17.76
N MET A 222 -12.03 8.58 18.59
CA MET A 222 -12.65 7.26 18.72
C MET A 222 -13.70 7.19 19.81
N LYS A 223 -13.85 8.26 20.61
CA LYS A 223 -14.92 8.40 21.61
C LYS A 223 -16.31 8.24 21.02
N LYS A 224 -16.53 8.67 19.78
CA LYS A 224 -17.80 8.51 19.05
C LYS A 224 -18.15 7.06 18.68
N PHE A 225 -17.21 6.13 18.84
CA PHE A 225 -17.37 4.73 18.47
C PHE A 225 -17.23 3.79 19.69
N ASN A 226 -17.45 4.30 20.91
CA ASN A 226 -17.23 3.59 22.18
C ASN A 226 -18.03 2.29 22.36
N HIS A 227 -18.98 2.03 21.47
CA HIS A 227 -19.90 0.88 21.54
C HIS A 227 -19.86 0.02 20.28
N LEU A 228 -18.90 0.24 19.39
CA LEU A 228 -18.78 -0.49 18.13
C LEU A 228 -17.59 -1.45 18.18
N GLU A 229 -17.77 -2.67 17.69
CA GLU A 229 -16.66 -3.58 17.41
C GLU A 229 -15.78 -3.05 16.28
N VAL A 230 -14.51 -3.45 16.18
CA VAL A 230 -13.56 -2.95 15.14
C VAL A 230 -14.14 -3.03 13.73
N LYS A 231 -14.86 -4.12 13.43
CA LYS A 231 -15.55 -4.28 12.14
C LYS A 231 -16.62 -3.22 11.92
N GLU A 232 -17.42 -2.93 12.93
CA GLU A 232 -18.45 -1.89 12.88
C GLU A 232 -17.80 -0.50 12.80
N MET A 233 -16.75 -0.23 13.58
CA MET A 233 -16.01 1.03 13.53
C MET A 233 -15.46 1.30 12.13
N LEU A 234 -14.80 0.31 11.53
CA LEU A 234 -14.28 0.42 10.16
C LEU A 234 -15.45 0.59 9.18
N THR A 235 -16.48 -0.26 9.25
CA THR A 235 -17.64 -0.18 8.36
C THR A 235 -18.32 1.18 8.43
N THR A 236 -18.65 1.69 9.62
CA THR A 236 -19.32 2.98 9.82
C THR A 236 -18.48 4.14 9.27
N ARG A 237 -17.14 4.08 9.36
CA ARG A 237 -16.29 5.11 8.72
C ARG A 237 -16.44 5.14 7.20
N TRP A 238 -16.57 3.96 6.59
CA TRP A 238 -16.77 3.85 5.14
C TRP A 238 -18.20 4.25 4.71
N THR A 239 -19.19 4.30 5.62
CA THR A 239 -20.61 4.58 5.28
C THR A 239 -20.99 6.02 4.95
N HIS A 240 -20.10 7.01 5.13
CA HIS A 240 -20.50 8.43 5.03
C HIS A 240 -20.35 9.09 3.64
N THR A 241 -19.89 8.39 2.58
CA THR A 241 -19.61 9.04 1.26
C THR A 241 -19.84 8.11 0.06
N ALA A 242 -20.51 8.59 -1.01
CA ALA A 242 -20.77 7.96 -2.33
C ALA A 242 -20.71 6.40 -2.41
N TRP A 243 -21.27 5.72 -1.42
CA TRP A 243 -20.77 4.44 -0.93
C TRP A 243 -21.23 3.21 -1.71
N TYR A 244 -22.38 3.27 -2.36
CA TYR A 244 -23.03 2.04 -2.82
C TYR A 244 -22.18 1.27 -3.84
N GLN A 245 -21.49 1.97 -4.74
CA GLN A 245 -20.64 1.32 -5.73
C GLN A 245 -19.34 0.81 -5.10
N SER A 246 -18.62 1.64 -4.34
CA SER A 246 -17.35 1.24 -3.71
C SER A 246 -17.49 0.06 -2.77
N LYS A 247 -18.62 -0.08 -2.05
CA LYS A 247 -18.86 -1.27 -1.22
C LYS A 247 -18.97 -2.54 -2.05
N VAL A 248 -19.75 -2.53 -3.14
CA VAL A 248 -19.92 -3.71 -4.01
C VAL A 248 -18.57 -4.14 -4.61
N PHE A 249 -17.79 -3.19 -5.12
CA PHE A 249 -16.44 -3.49 -5.61
C PHE A 249 -15.50 -3.94 -4.47
N GLY A 250 -15.63 -3.33 -3.31
CA GLY A 250 -14.82 -3.63 -2.12
C GLY A 250 -15.08 -5.01 -1.54
N ASP A 251 -16.33 -5.47 -1.50
CA ASP A 251 -16.69 -6.83 -1.06
C ASP A 251 -16.11 -7.90 -2.00
N ASN A 252 -16.08 -7.63 -3.31
CA ASN A 252 -15.43 -8.49 -4.30
C ASN A 252 -13.89 -8.50 -4.13
N MET A 253 -13.28 -7.32 -3.95
CA MET A 253 -11.84 -7.20 -3.68
C MET A 253 -11.45 -7.87 -2.35
N LEU A 254 -12.31 -7.77 -1.33
CA LEU A 254 -12.15 -8.52 -0.09
C LEU A 254 -12.13 -10.01 -0.36
N SER A 255 -13.04 -10.55 -1.18
CA SER A 255 -13.01 -11.97 -1.56
C SER A 255 -11.72 -12.35 -2.30
N ILE A 256 -11.19 -11.46 -3.14
CA ILE A 256 -9.93 -11.64 -3.86
C ILE A 256 -8.73 -11.70 -2.90
N ILE A 257 -8.73 -10.91 -1.83
CA ILE A 257 -7.70 -10.93 -0.78
C ILE A 257 -7.87 -12.15 0.13
N ASP A 258 -9.09 -12.44 0.56
CA ASP A 258 -9.43 -13.45 1.58
C ASP A 258 -9.16 -14.88 1.04
N LYS A 259 -9.48 -15.17 -0.23
CA LYS A 259 -9.34 -16.52 -0.80
C LYS A 259 -7.89 -17.04 -0.79
N PRO A 260 -6.88 -16.30 -1.31
CA PRO A 260 -5.49 -16.75 -1.23
C PRO A 260 -4.93 -16.80 0.19
N LEU A 261 -5.42 -15.94 1.09
CA LEU A 261 -4.93 -15.83 2.47
C LEU A 261 -5.59 -16.82 3.44
N GLY A 262 -6.80 -17.30 3.14
CA GLY A 262 -7.54 -18.24 3.99
C GLY A 262 -6.77 -19.52 4.34
N PRO A 263 -6.05 -20.16 3.38
CA PRO A 263 -5.24 -21.36 3.66
C PRO A 263 -3.93 -21.09 4.42
N VAL A 264 -3.54 -19.83 4.63
CA VAL A 264 -2.25 -19.48 5.25
C VAL A 264 -2.22 -19.91 6.72
N LYS A 265 -1.22 -20.72 7.07
CA LYS A 265 -0.96 -21.14 8.45
C LYS A 265 -0.06 -20.14 9.16
N TRP A 266 -0.66 -19.06 9.67
CA TRP A 266 0.06 -17.93 10.26
C TRP A 266 1.01 -18.25 11.43
N ASN A 267 0.81 -19.39 12.09
CA ASN A 267 1.61 -19.85 13.23
C ASN A 267 2.69 -20.86 12.87
N ASP A 268 2.85 -21.21 11.59
CA ASP A 268 3.92 -22.12 11.15
C ASP A 268 5.30 -21.54 11.50
N PRO A 269 6.36 -22.37 11.60
CA PRO A 269 7.71 -21.89 11.91
C PRO A 269 8.15 -20.78 10.94
N PRO A 270 8.71 -19.65 11.43
CA PRO A 270 9.07 -18.49 10.61
C PRO A 270 10.38 -18.72 9.83
N THR A 271 10.39 -19.69 8.93
CA THR A 271 11.54 -20.05 8.08
C THR A 271 11.56 -19.21 6.79
N ILE A 272 12.68 -19.27 6.05
CA ILE A 272 12.77 -18.70 4.71
C ILE A 272 11.66 -19.25 3.80
N ASP A 273 11.37 -20.56 3.85
CA ASP A 273 10.31 -21.16 3.04
C ASP A 273 8.93 -20.59 3.38
N TYR A 274 8.63 -20.42 4.68
CA TYR A 274 7.39 -19.79 5.12
C TYR A 274 7.21 -18.38 4.55
N TYR A 275 8.25 -17.53 4.64
CA TYR A 275 8.17 -16.16 4.12
C TYR A 275 8.15 -16.10 2.59
N TYR A 276 8.81 -17.04 1.91
CA TYR A 276 8.73 -17.16 0.46
C TYR A 276 7.34 -17.61 -0.01
N ASP A 277 6.69 -18.51 0.71
CA ASP A 277 5.30 -18.90 0.43
C ASP A 277 4.34 -17.72 0.60
N LEU A 278 4.50 -16.92 1.67
CA LEU A 278 3.75 -15.68 1.84
C LEU A 278 4.02 -14.67 0.71
N TYR A 279 5.26 -14.56 0.25
CA TYR A 279 5.62 -13.70 -0.89
C TYR A 279 4.84 -14.10 -2.15
N LYS A 280 4.81 -15.39 -2.49
CA LYS A 280 4.03 -15.89 -3.63
C LYS A 280 2.53 -15.61 -3.49
N VAL A 281 1.99 -15.73 -2.28
CA VAL A 281 0.59 -15.38 -2.00
C VAL A 281 0.34 -13.88 -2.24
N GLY A 282 1.27 -13.01 -1.81
CA GLY A 282 1.18 -11.58 -2.10
C GLY A 282 1.16 -11.27 -3.60
N CYS A 283 2.06 -11.86 -4.38
CA CYS A 283 2.04 -11.73 -5.84
C CYS A 283 0.70 -12.17 -6.44
N LEU A 284 0.17 -13.32 -6.00
CA LEU A 284 -1.12 -13.84 -6.46
C LEU A 284 -2.29 -12.89 -6.11
N VAL A 285 -2.30 -12.32 -4.91
CA VAL A 285 -3.32 -11.33 -4.51
C VAL A 285 -3.23 -10.09 -5.42
N THR A 286 -2.03 -9.56 -5.65
CA THR A 286 -1.81 -8.41 -6.54
C THR A 286 -2.28 -8.71 -7.97
N ASP A 287 -1.91 -9.86 -8.55
CA ASP A 287 -2.34 -10.26 -9.89
C ASP A 287 -3.86 -10.36 -10.02
N ASN A 288 -4.52 -10.92 -9.01
CA ASN A 288 -5.98 -11.05 -8.99
C ASN A 288 -6.66 -9.68 -8.86
N LEU A 289 -6.10 -8.75 -8.09
CA LEU A 289 -6.60 -7.37 -7.99
C LEU A 289 -6.44 -6.63 -9.32
N LEU A 290 -5.25 -6.67 -9.93
CA LEU A 290 -4.98 -6.07 -11.24
C LEU A 290 -5.90 -6.63 -12.32
N SER A 291 -6.14 -7.94 -12.28
CA SER A 291 -7.13 -8.60 -13.12
C SER A 291 -8.53 -8.02 -12.95
N TYR A 292 -9.00 -7.93 -11.70
CA TYR A 292 -10.35 -7.46 -11.39
C TYR A 292 -10.55 -5.98 -11.79
N MET A 293 -9.52 -5.15 -11.65
CA MET A 293 -9.55 -3.74 -12.03
C MET A 293 -9.39 -3.51 -13.54
N THR A 294 -9.13 -4.58 -14.31
CA THR A 294 -8.75 -4.56 -15.73
C THR A 294 -7.50 -3.70 -15.99
N MET A 295 -6.47 -3.93 -15.18
CA MET A 295 -5.17 -3.23 -15.20
C MET A 295 -4.00 -4.19 -15.45
N ARG A 296 -4.24 -5.39 -16.00
CA ARG A 296 -3.20 -6.40 -16.25
C ARG A 296 -2.09 -5.91 -17.18
N GLU A 297 -2.41 -5.01 -18.11
CA GLU A 297 -1.45 -4.46 -19.07
C GLU A 297 -0.76 -3.18 -18.57
N TRP A 298 -1.08 -2.74 -17.35
CA TRP A 298 -0.53 -1.52 -16.76
C TRP A 298 0.78 -1.76 -16.02
N TYR A 299 0.97 -2.96 -15.47
CA TYR A 299 2.14 -3.27 -14.65
C TYR A 299 2.67 -4.67 -14.96
N ILE A 300 3.96 -4.84 -14.72
CA ILE A 300 4.70 -6.08 -14.97
C ILE A 300 5.55 -6.45 -13.75
N TRP A 301 5.77 -7.75 -13.53
CA TRP A 301 6.65 -8.23 -12.48
C TRP A 301 8.11 -8.27 -12.93
N GLU A 302 8.88 -7.31 -12.47
CA GLU A 302 10.30 -7.15 -12.82
C GLU A 302 11.19 -7.00 -11.60
N GLU A 303 12.51 -7.02 -11.82
CA GLU A 303 13.47 -6.72 -10.76
C GLU A 303 13.31 -5.30 -10.21
N PRO A 304 13.64 -5.06 -8.93
CA PRO A 304 13.63 -3.73 -8.35
C PRO A 304 14.41 -2.69 -9.14
N LYS A 305 15.54 -3.07 -9.75
CA LYS A 305 16.31 -2.19 -10.64
C LYS A 305 15.49 -1.65 -11.81
N HIS A 306 14.59 -2.46 -12.36
CA HIS A 306 13.68 -2.00 -13.43
C HIS A 306 12.72 -0.93 -12.91
N LEU A 307 12.19 -1.07 -11.69
CA LEU A 307 11.32 -0.07 -11.07
C LEU A 307 12.05 1.24 -10.79
N LEU A 308 13.27 1.18 -10.26
CA LEU A 308 14.10 2.38 -10.05
C LEU A 308 14.36 3.11 -11.38
N ASN A 309 14.77 2.38 -12.42
CA ASN A 309 14.96 2.94 -13.76
C ASN A 309 13.66 3.55 -14.30
N ALA A 310 12.50 2.90 -14.09
CA ALA A 310 11.21 3.39 -14.53
C ALA A 310 10.83 4.71 -13.83
N HIS A 311 11.11 4.83 -12.53
CA HIS A 311 10.91 6.08 -11.79
C HIS A 311 11.85 7.20 -12.24
N GLU A 312 13.11 6.89 -12.55
CA GLU A 312 14.06 7.87 -13.10
C GLU A 312 13.63 8.39 -14.47
N ASN A 313 13.02 7.53 -15.30
CA ASN A 313 12.59 7.87 -16.66
C ASN A 313 11.09 8.23 -16.75
N LYS A 314 10.42 8.45 -15.61
CA LYS A 314 8.97 8.63 -15.54
C LYS A 314 8.46 9.78 -16.41
N GLU A 315 9.19 10.90 -16.45
CA GLU A 315 8.84 12.09 -17.25
C GLU A 315 8.95 11.82 -18.75
N ILE A 316 9.94 11.02 -19.16
CA ILE A 316 10.11 10.59 -20.55
C ILE A 316 8.93 9.70 -20.94
N TYR A 317 8.60 8.71 -20.10
CA TYR A 317 7.49 7.79 -20.37
C TYR A 317 6.15 8.51 -20.44
N GLU A 318 5.92 9.48 -19.54
CA GLU A 318 4.75 10.36 -19.59
C GLU A 318 4.69 11.13 -20.91
N LYS A 319 5.78 11.81 -21.30
CA LYS A 319 5.83 12.61 -22.54
C LYS A 319 5.58 11.76 -23.78
N GLU A 320 6.20 10.58 -23.86
CA GLU A 320 6.00 9.64 -24.97
C GLU A 320 4.56 9.12 -25.05
N ALA A 321 3.97 8.78 -23.90
CA ALA A 321 2.57 8.35 -23.83
C ALA A 321 1.62 9.47 -24.24
N LEU A 322 1.82 10.69 -23.75
CA LEU A 322 1.04 11.86 -24.14
C LEU A 322 1.14 12.13 -25.64
N LYS A 323 2.34 12.08 -26.22
CA LYS A 323 2.53 12.24 -27.66
C LYS A 323 1.80 11.14 -28.46
N LYS A 324 1.84 9.89 -27.99
CA LYS A 324 1.10 8.79 -28.62
C LYS A 324 -0.43 8.95 -28.50
N ILE A 325 -0.94 9.55 -27.42
CA ILE A 325 -2.39 9.73 -27.19
C ILE A 325 -2.94 10.94 -27.95
N PHE A 326 -2.21 12.06 -27.93
CA PHE A 326 -2.71 13.37 -28.38
C PHE A 326 -2.01 13.92 -29.63
N GLY A 327 -0.93 13.29 -30.10
CA GLY A 327 -0.13 13.80 -31.22
C GLY A 327 0.64 15.08 -30.85
N ASP A 328 0.92 15.91 -31.86
CA ASP A 328 1.70 17.14 -31.69
C ASP A 328 0.94 18.29 -31.00
N LEU A 329 -0.35 18.11 -30.69
CA LEU A 329 -1.20 19.07 -29.95
C LEU A 329 -0.65 19.47 -28.57
N ILE A 330 0.31 18.71 -28.03
CA ILE A 330 0.93 18.97 -26.72
C ILE A 330 2.30 19.65 -26.84
N ALA A 331 2.99 19.54 -27.99
CA ALA A 331 4.36 20.05 -28.18
C ALA A 331 4.43 21.57 -27.97
N ASP A 332 3.47 22.32 -28.51
CA ASP A 332 3.45 23.78 -28.46
C ASP A 332 3.16 24.34 -27.05
N SER A 333 2.53 23.55 -26.16
CA SER A 333 2.11 24.02 -24.82
C SER A 333 3.14 23.78 -23.71
N TRP A 334 4.13 22.91 -23.96
CA TRP A 334 5.17 22.56 -22.99
C TRP A 334 6.49 23.31 -23.24
N GLU A 335 6.77 23.72 -24.47
CA GLU A 335 7.95 24.53 -24.80
C GLU A 335 7.85 25.98 -24.29
N GLU A 336 6.64 26.50 -24.03
CA GLU A 336 6.44 27.84 -23.46
C GLU A 336 6.68 27.94 -21.93
N LYS A 337 7.00 26.84 -21.25
CA LYS A 337 7.14 26.80 -19.77
C LYS A 337 8.47 26.25 -19.24
N GLN A 338 9.45 26.02 -20.11
CA GLN A 338 10.87 25.97 -19.70
C GLN A 338 11.48 27.36 -19.84
#